data_AF-A0A4Q3XPR7-F1
#
_entry.id   AF-A0A4Q3XPR7-F1
#
_cell.length_a   1.000
_cell.length_b   1.000
_cell.length_c   1.000
_cell.angle_alpha   90.00
_cell.angle_beta   90.00
_cell.angle_gamma   90.00
#
_symmetry.space_group_name_H-M   'P 1'
#
loop_
_entity.id
_entity.type
_entity.pdbx_description
1 polymer ?
#
loop_
_entity_poly.entity_id
_entity_poly.type
_entity_poly.pdbx_seq_one_letter_code
_entity_poly.pdbx_strand_id
1 'polypeptide(L)' 'ALAERLADQRVRTTLEVWPEMFHVWHSFAGHMAEADEALDNAVSFLGREFARQSRQQAQLR' A
#
# COMPACT_ATOMS: atom_id res chain seq x y z
N ALA A 1 12.62 0.35 12.42
CA ALA A 1 11.41 -0.42 12.04
C ALA A 1 11.59 -1.06 10.65
N LEU A 2 10.71 -1.97 10.20
CA LEU A 2 10.84 -2.63 8.88
C LEU A 2 10.88 -1.64 7.72
N ALA A 3 10.01 -0.63 7.71
CA ALA A 3 9.94 0.37 6.64
C ALA A 3 11.26 1.15 6.45
N GLU A 4 11.93 1.51 7.55
CA GLU A 4 13.24 2.18 7.51
C GLU A 4 14.29 1.28 6.86
N ARG A 5 14.37 0.00 7.26
CA ARG A 5 15.33 -0.94 6.67
C ARG A 5 15.11 -1.14 5.17
N LEU A 6 13.85 -1.14 4.72
CA LEU A 6 13.51 -1.22 3.30
C LEU A 6 13.92 0.06 2.54
N ALA A 7 13.69 1.22 3.14
CA ALA A 7 14.10 2.50 2.58
C ALA A 7 15.63 2.60 2.45
N ASP A 8 16.40 2.15 3.45
CA ASP A 8 17.86 2.11 3.41
C ASP A 8 18.38 1.24 2.25
N GLN A 9 17.64 0.19 1.91
CA GLN A 9 17.95 -0.70 0.78
C GLN A 9 17.40 -0.20 -0.56
N ARG A 10 16.88 1.04 -0.61
CA ARG A 10 16.25 1.65 -1.80
C ARG A 10 15.07 0.86 -2.34
N VAL A 11 14.42 0.06 -1.49
CA VAL A 11 13.13 -0.54 -1.82
C VAL A 11 12.08 0.57 -1.73
N ARG A 12 11.30 0.74 -2.80
CA ARG A 12 10.20 1.70 -2.81
C ARG A 12 9.14 1.23 -1.81
N THR A 13 8.97 1.98 -0.72
CA THR A 13 8.05 1.63 0.39
C THR A 13 7.29 2.86 0.84
N THR A 14 6.02 2.67 1.19
CA THR A 14 5.17 3.66 1.86
C THR A 14 4.73 3.05 3.19
N LEU A 15 4.82 3.83 4.29
CA LEU A 15 4.29 3.45 5.59
C LEU A 15 3.23 4.47 6.01
N GLU A 16 2.02 4.00 6.28
CA GLU A 16 0.93 4.80 6.84
C GLU A 16 0.71 4.37 8.29
N VAL A 17 0.77 5.33 9.21
CA VAL A 17 0.45 5.12 10.63
C VAL A 17 -0.85 5.85 10.90
N TRP A 18 -1.87 5.10 11.29
CA TRP A 18 -3.22 5.61 11.50
C TRP A 18 -3.45 5.80 13.00
N PRO A 19 -3.62 7.05 13.46
CA PRO A 19 -3.94 7.33 14.86
C PRO A 19 -5.21 6.62 15.29
N GLU A 20 -5.26 6.18 16.55
CA GLU A 20 -6.47 5.65 17.19
C GLU A 20 -7.02 4.33 16.61
N MET A 21 -6.35 3.75 15.60
CA MET A 21 -6.73 2.46 15.02
C MET A 21 -6.12 1.29 15.79
N PHE A 22 -6.96 0.33 16.17
CA PHE A 22 -6.55 -0.93 16.79
C PHE A 22 -6.10 -1.95 15.74
N HIS A 23 -5.38 -3.00 16.13
CA HIS A 23 -4.86 -3.99 15.20
C HIS A 23 -5.95 -4.63 14.30
N VAL A 24 -5.72 -4.65 12.98
CA VAL A 24 -6.63 -5.21 11.96
C VAL A 24 -8.02 -4.54 11.91
N TRP A 25 -8.10 -3.24 12.20
CA TRP A 25 -9.33 -2.46 11.99
C TRP A 25 -9.93 -2.57 10.58
N HIS A 26 -9.11 -2.87 9.56
CA HIS A 26 -9.52 -3.16 8.18
C HIS A 26 -10.65 -4.21 8.06
N SER A 27 -10.77 -5.15 9.01
CA SER A 27 -11.87 -6.15 9.00
C SER A 27 -13.26 -5.54 9.20
N PHE A 28 -13.35 -4.25 9.55
CA PHE A 28 -14.60 -3.49 9.73
C PHE A 28 -14.96 -2.64 8.50
N ALA A 29 -14.41 -2.94 7.32
CA ALA A 29 -14.81 -2.33 6.07
C ALA A 29 -16.35 -2.32 5.89
N GLY A 30 -16.88 -1.22 5.34
CA GLY A 30 -18.31 -0.92 5.25
C GLY A 30 -18.96 -0.44 6.56
N HIS A 31 -18.24 -0.46 7.68
CA HIS A 31 -18.71 0.02 8.98
C HIS A 31 -17.79 1.09 9.60
N MET A 32 -16.55 1.21 9.12
CA MET A 32 -15.57 2.22 9.52
C MET A 32 -14.97 2.88 8.28
N ALA A 33 -15.06 4.21 8.19
CA ALA A 33 -14.55 4.95 7.03
C ALA A 33 -13.04 4.79 6.86
N GLU A 34 -12.30 4.72 7.96
CA GLU A 34 -10.84 4.52 7.97
C GLU A 34 -10.46 3.13 7.45
N ALA A 35 -11.30 2.12 7.66
CA ALA A 35 -11.08 0.78 7.12
C ALA A 35 -11.26 0.78 5.59
N ASP A 36 -12.29 1.46 5.10
CA ASP A 36 -12.56 1.61 3.67
C ASP A 36 -11.44 2.42 2.98
N GLU A 37 -11.04 3.55 3.57
CA GLU A 37 -9.97 4.39 3.03
C GLU A 37 -8.62 3.65 2.97
N ALA A 38 -8.26 2.90 4.02
CA ALA A 38 -7.01 2.14 4.03
C ALA A 38 -7.00 1.03 2.96
N LEU A 39 -8.14 0.38 2.69
CA LEU A 39 -8.26 -0.59 1.60
C LEU A 39 -8.17 0.09 0.23
N ASP A 40 -8.80 1.24 0.03
CA ASP A 40 -8.70 2.02 -1.21
C ASP A 40 -7.27 2.47 -1.50
N ASN A 41 -6.51 2.87 -0.47
CA ASN A 41 -5.09 3.19 -0.58
C ASN A 41 -4.26 1.97 -1.04
N ALA A 42 -4.53 0.79 -0.47
CA ALA A 42 -3.87 -0.45 -0.85
C ALA A 42 -4.18 -0.86 -2.30
N VAL A 43 -5.45 -0.79 -2.72
CA VAL A 43 -5.87 -1.04 -4.12
C VAL A 43 -5.18 -0.07 -5.07
N SER A 44 -5.14 1.21 -4.71
CA SER A 44 -4.48 2.26 -5.49
C SER A 44 -2.97 1.99 -5.64
N PHE A 45 -2.30 1.53 -4.58
CA PHE A 45 -0.90 1.11 -4.67
C PHE A 45 -0.71 -0.05 -5.64
N LEU A 46 -1.48 -1.13 -5.49
CA LEU A 46 -1.39 -2.31 -6.36
C LEU A 46 -1.64 -1.96 -7.82
N GLY A 47 -2.68 -1.17 -8.12
CA GLY A 47 -3.00 -0.73 -9.48
C GLY A 47 -1.84 0.03 -10.15
N ARG A 48 -1.19 0.93 -9.41
CA ARG A 48 -0.01 1.65 -9.91
C ARG A 48 1.17 0.72 -10.17
N GLU A 49 1.43 -0.25 -9.30
CA GLU A 49 2.52 -1.20 -9.48
C GLU A 49 2.30 -2.15 -10.65
N PHE A 50 1.09 -2.70 -10.80
CA PHE A 50 0.76 -3.54 -11.95
C PHE A 50 0.95 -2.77 -13.26
N ALA A 51 0.42 -1.56 -13.35
CA ALA A 51 0.58 -0.73 -14.55
C ALA A 51 2.06 -0.42 -14.86
N ARG A 52 2.90 -0.20 -13.83
CA ARG A 52 4.34 0.01 -13.99
C ARG A 52 5.02 -1.25 -14.53
N GLN A 53 4.73 -2.41 -13.95
CA GLN A 53 5.31 -3.69 -14.37
C GLN A 53 4.94 -4.02 -15.82
N SER A 54 3.67 -3.84 -16.21
CA SER A 54 3.23 -4.07 -17.59
C SER A 54 3.97 -3.18 -18.60
N ARG A 55 4.19 -1.90 -18.27
CA ARG A 55 4.98 -0.98 -19.12
C ARG A 55 6.44 -1.41 -19.25
N GLN A 56 7.07 -1.79 -18.13
CA GLN A 56 8.45 -2.27 -18.15
C GLN A 56 8.60 -3.55 -18.97
N GLN A 57 7.66 -4.49 -18.85
CA GLN A 57 7.68 -5.72 -19.63
C GLN A 57 7.52 -5.46 -21.14
N ALA A 58 6.65 -4.51 -21.53
CA ALA A 58 6.47 -4.14 -22.93
C ALA A 58 7.71 -3.48 -23.54
N GLN A 59 8.51 -2.75 -22.76
CA GLN A 59 9.76 -2.11 -23.20
C GLN A 59 10.92 -3.11 -23.40
N LEU A 60 10.82 -4.29 -22.80
CA LEU A 60 11.85 -5.34 -22.87
C LEU A 60 11.61 -6.34 -24.00
N ARG A 61 10.49 -6.22 -24.73
CA ARG A 61 10.12 -7.04 -25.89
C ARG A 61 10.43 -6.29 -27.18
#